data_AF-A0A2Z6R300-F1
#
_entry.id   AF-A0A2Z6R300-F1
#
_cell.length_a   1.000
_cell.length_b   1.000
_cell.length_c   1.000
_cell.angle_alpha   90.00
_cell.angle_beta   90.00
_cell.angle_gamma   90.00
#
_symmetry.space_group_name_H-M   'P 1'
#
loop_
_entity.id
_entity.type
_entity.pdbx_description
1 polymer ?
#
loop_
_entity_poly.entity_id
_entity_poly.type
_entity_poly.pdbx_seq_one_letter_code
_entity_poly.pdbx_strand_id
1 'polypeptide(L)'
;MFIPFKIHKILNRAQFASGTSFFDLQYRLMCSVFCIANEKIFINSAPPETLKILGFTNHQCHDISLKRLKRPFSSLDDVKAELDLSENQFKKLKYDNRITF
;
A
#
# COMPACT_ATOMS: atom_id res chain seq x y z
N MET A 1 4.98 -14.55 5.14
CA MET A 1 4.42 -14.21 3.81
C MET A 1 2.92 -14.13 3.97
N PHE A 2 2.36 -12.92 4.15
CA PHE A 2 0.94 -12.75 4.43
C PHE A 2 0.25 -12.08 3.24
N ILE A 3 -0.49 -12.88 2.49
CA ILE A 3 -1.46 -12.42 1.49
C ILE A 3 -2.73 -12.07 2.29
N PRO A 4 -3.30 -10.86 2.15
CA PRO A 4 -4.47 -10.47 2.94
C PRO A 4 -5.66 -11.42 2.66
N PHE A 5 -6.34 -11.82 3.73
CA PHE A 5 -7.40 -12.84 3.80
C PHE A 5 -8.52 -12.69 2.73
N LYS A 6 -8.70 -11.47 2.21
CA LYS A 6 -9.67 -11.15 1.15
C LYS A 6 -9.31 -11.74 -0.21
N ILE A 7 -8.01 -11.86 -0.52
CA ILE A 7 -7.52 -12.47 -1.77
C ILE A 7 -7.65 -14.00 -1.70
N HIS A 8 -7.45 -14.60 -0.52
CA HIS A 8 -7.53 -16.06 -0.35
C HIS A 8 -8.92 -16.63 -0.68
N LYS A 9 -9.97 -15.86 -0.40
CA LYS A 9 -11.37 -16.22 -0.72
C LYS A 9 -11.69 -16.09 -2.21
N ILE A 10 -11.02 -15.17 -2.92
CA ILE A 10 -11.15 -15.01 -4.38
C ILE A 10 -10.34 -16.10 -5.11
N LEU A 11 -9.13 -16.42 -4.61
CA LEU A 11 -8.26 -17.44 -5.19
C LEU A 11 -8.88 -18.84 -5.12
N ASN A 12 -9.47 -19.22 -3.96
CA ASN A 12 -10.09 -20.54 -3.79
C ASN A 12 -11.39 -20.70 -4.59
N ARG A 13 -12.16 -19.63 -4.82
CA ARG A 13 -13.38 -19.70 -5.65
C ARG A 13 -13.07 -19.71 -7.15
N ALA A 14 -11.95 -19.14 -7.58
CA ALA A 14 -11.53 -19.15 -8.98
C ALA A 14 -10.91 -20.50 -9.41
N GLN A 15 -10.36 -21.29 -8.48
CA GLN A 15 -9.76 -22.58 -8.81
C GLN A 15 -10.77 -23.73 -8.95
N PHE A 16 -11.97 -23.62 -8.38
CA PHE A 16 -12.96 -24.70 -8.39
C PHE A 16 -14.15 -24.51 -9.34
N ALA A 17 -14.22 -23.39 -10.06
CA ALA A 17 -15.28 -23.17 -11.04
C ALA A 17 -14.70 -22.56 -12.33
N SER A 18 -14.76 -23.35 -13.39
CA SER A 18 -14.59 -22.96 -14.80
C SER A 18 -13.18 -22.51 -15.25
N GLY A 19 -12.54 -23.34 -16.08
CA GLY A 19 -11.76 -23.03 -17.29
C GLY A 19 -11.20 -21.61 -17.54
N THR A 20 -10.69 -20.90 -16.55
CA THR A 20 -10.09 -19.57 -16.75
C THR A 20 -8.78 -19.71 -17.50
N SER A 21 -8.69 -19.07 -18.67
CA SER A 21 -7.48 -19.02 -19.47
C SER A 21 -6.37 -18.24 -18.71
N PHE A 22 -5.11 -18.52 -19.03
CA PHE A 22 -3.98 -17.76 -18.49
C PHE A 22 -4.14 -16.24 -18.71
N PHE A 23 -4.75 -15.84 -19.84
CA PHE A 23 -5.06 -14.45 -20.15
C PHE A 23 -6.09 -13.83 -19.21
N ASP A 24 -7.13 -14.56 -18.80
CA ASP A 24 -8.13 -14.06 -17.83
C ASP A 24 -7.54 -13.81 -16.46
N LEU A 25 -6.61 -14.69 -16.03
CA LEU A 25 -5.91 -14.52 -14.77
C LEU A 25 -4.99 -13.29 -14.81
N GLN A 26 -4.23 -13.13 -15.90
CA GLN A 26 -3.38 -11.95 -16.09
C GLN A 26 -4.20 -10.66 -16.11
N TYR A 27 -5.32 -10.65 -16.84
CA TYR A 27 -6.20 -9.49 -16.92
C TYR A 27 -6.77 -9.11 -15.55
N ARG A 28 -7.26 -10.09 -14.77
CA ARG A 28 -7.75 -9.85 -13.40
C ARG A 28 -6.67 -9.33 -12.46
N LEU A 29 -5.44 -9.85 -12.55
CA LEU A 29 -4.32 -9.35 -11.77
C LEU A 29 -3.99 -7.90 -12.16
N MET A 30 -3.98 -7.59 -13.46
CA MET A 30 -3.77 -6.22 -13.95
C MET A 30 -4.83 -5.26 -13.43
N CYS A 31 -6.11 -5.62 -13.53
CA CYS A 31 -7.21 -4.80 -13.00
C CYS A 31 -7.09 -4.60 -11.49
N SER A 32 -6.74 -5.65 -10.74
CA SER A 32 -6.53 -5.57 -9.29
C SER A 32 -5.38 -4.62 -8.94
N VAL A 33 -4.24 -4.71 -9.64
CA VAL A 33 -3.11 -3.80 -9.45
C VAL A 33 -3.48 -2.37 -9.83
N PHE A 34 -4.25 -2.17 -10.90
CA PHE A 34 -4.71 -0.86 -11.33
C PHE A 34 -5.69 -0.23 -10.32
N CYS A 35 -6.61 -1.01 -9.74
CA CYS A 35 -7.49 -0.54 -8.68
C CYS A 35 -6.69 -0.13 -7.44
N ILE A 36 -5.77 -0.99 -6.97
CA ILE A 36 -4.90 -0.70 -5.81
C ILE A 36 -4.03 0.53 -6.09
N ALA A 37 -3.54 0.70 -7.32
CA ALA A 37 -2.73 1.83 -7.70
C ALA A 37 -3.48 3.17 -7.68
N ASN A 38 -4.82 3.17 -7.69
CA ASN A 38 -5.65 4.38 -7.67
C ASN A 38 -6.42 4.58 -6.36
N GLU A 39 -6.40 3.61 -5.44
CA GLU A 39 -7.04 3.73 -4.14
C GLU A 39 -6.33 4.77 -3.26
N LYS A 40 -7.11 5.44 -2.41
CA LYS A 40 -6.57 6.33 -1.39
C LYS A 40 -5.83 5.49 -0.33
N ILE A 41 -4.60 5.88 -0.03
CA ILE A 41 -3.74 5.21 0.95
C ILE A 41 -3.71 6.03 2.23
N PHE A 42 -4.30 5.47 3.29
CA PHE A 42 -4.33 6.05 4.63
C PHE A 42 -3.04 5.71 5.39
N ILE A 43 -2.12 6.66 5.56
CA ILE A 43 -0.81 6.42 6.19
C ILE A 43 -0.95 5.84 7.61
N ASN A 44 -1.96 6.29 8.35
CA ASN A 44 -2.20 5.86 9.73
C ASN A 44 -2.72 4.41 9.86
N SER A 45 -3.18 3.78 8.78
CA SER A 45 -3.70 2.41 8.80
C SER A 45 -3.09 1.50 7.73
N ALA A 46 -2.34 2.04 6.78
CA ALA A 46 -1.74 1.28 5.68
C ALA A 46 -0.79 0.18 6.19
N PRO A 47 -0.83 -1.02 5.62
CA PRO A 47 0.13 -2.06 5.96
C PRO A 47 1.53 -1.71 5.38
N PRO A 48 2.62 -2.28 5.95
CA PRO A 48 3.99 -2.04 5.49
C PRO A 48 4.18 -2.25 3.99
N GLU A 49 3.51 -3.23 3.40
CA GLU A 49 3.58 -3.53 1.97
C GLU A 49 3.05 -2.38 1.11
N THR A 50 1.94 -1.76 1.54
CA THR A 50 1.38 -0.57 0.86
C THR A 50 2.29 0.64 1.01
N LEU A 51 2.93 0.80 2.18
CA LEU A 51 3.93 1.85 2.39
C LEU A 51 5.15 1.67 1.47
N LYS A 52 5.59 0.43 1.22
CA LYS A 52 6.68 0.16 0.26
C LYS A 52 6.31 0.57 -1.17
N ILE A 53 5.04 0.42 -1.58
CA ILE A 53 4.55 0.88 -2.89
C ILE A 53 4.66 2.41 -3.03
N LEU A 54 4.51 3.15 -1.92
CA LEU A 54 4.76 4.60 -1.87
C LEU A 54 6.26 4.97 -1.88
N GLY A 55 7.15 3.99 -1.83
CA GLY A 55 8.60 4.18 -1.84
C GLY A 55 9.24 4.30 -0.47
N PHE A 56 8.57 3.89 0.61
CA PHE A 56 9.19 3.80 1.93
C PHE A 56 10.12 2.57 2.04
N THR A 57 11.24 2.73 2.74
CA THR A 57 12.14 1.60 3.05
C THR A 57 11.56 0.71 4.15
N ASN A 58 12.10 -0.51 4.33
CA ASN A 58 11.67 -1.40 5.41
C ASN A 58 11.80 -0.75 6.79
N HIS A 59 12.88 0.02 7.02
CA HIS A 59 13.10 0.76 8.26
C HIS A 59 12.05 1.84 8.47
N GLN A 60 11.81 2.68 7.44
CA GLN A 60 10.79 3.72 7.50
C GLN A 60 9.38 3.14 7.72
N CYS A 61 9.05 2.00 7.13
CA CYS A 61 7.77 1.32 7.36
C CYS A 61 7.62 0.87 8.83
N HIS A 62 8.70 0.37 9.43
CA HIS A 62 8.72 -0.02 10.83
C HIS A 62 8.53 1.20 11.74
N ASP A 63 9.26 2.28 11.47
CA ASP A 63 9.15 3.54 12.21
C ASP A 63 7.74 4.14 12.12
N ILE A 64 7.16 4.20 10.92
CA ILE A 64 5.77 4.65 10.72
C ILE A 64 4.82 3.82 11.57
N SER A 65 4.99 2.49 11.57
CA SER A 65 4.15 1.58 12.33
C SER A 65 4.26 1.83 13.84
N LEU A 66 5.46 2.08 14.36
CA LEU A 66 5.66 2.38 15.78
C LEU A 66 5.13 3.77 16.16
N LYS A 67 5.36 4.78 15.32
CA LYS A 67 4.99 6.17 15.62
C LYS A 67 3.49 6.37 15.59
N ARG A 68 2.79 5.82 14.61
CA ARG A 68 1.32 5.93 14.51
C ARG A 68 0.58 5.23 15.66
N LEU A 69 1.19 4.24 16.31
CA LEU A 69 0.64 3.63 17.53
C LEU A 69 0.68 4.60 18.72
N LYS A 70 1.66 5.51 18.76
CA LYS A 70 1.76 6.55 19.79
C LYS A 70 0.85 7.74 19.48
N ARG A 71 0.91 8.23 18.23
CA ARG A 71 0.12 9.37 17.75
C ARG A 71 -0.07 9.23 16.24
N PRO A 72 -1.31 9.36 15.72
CA PRO A 72 -1.53 9.40 14.28
C PRO A 72 -0.89 10.63 13.66
N PHE A 73 -0.36 10.48 12.45
CA PHE A 73 0.17 11.58 11.66
C PHE A 73 -0.97 12.46 11.14
N SER A 74 -0.81 13.77 11.20
CA SER A 74 -1.82 14.72 10.71
C SER A 74 -1.57 15.22 9.29
N SER A 75 -0.32 15.15 8.83
CA SER A 75 0.09 15.67 7.52
C SER A 75 1.39 15.02 7.04
N LEU A 76 1.74 15.25 5.77
CA LEU A 76 3.00 14.75 5.23
C LEU A 76 4.21 15.47 5.84
N ASP A 77 4.07 16.75 6.21
CA ASP A 77 5.11 17.48 6.93
C ASP A 77 5.38 16.87 8.31
N ASP A 78 4.34 16.36 8.98
CA ASP A 78 4.47 15.61 10.24
C ASP A 78 5.26 14.30 10.03
N VAL A 79 4.97 13.59 8.94
CA VAL A 79 5.75 12.41 8.53
C VAL A 79 7.21 12.78 8.26
N LYS A 80 7.50 13.90 7.59
CA LYS A 80 8.87 14.38 7.32
C LYS A 80 9.61 14.80 8.60
N ALA A 81 8.92 15.40 9.55
CA ALA A 81 9.54 15.80 10.82
C ALA A 81 9.93 14.58 11.66
N GLU A 82 9.14 13.52 11.56
CA GLU A 82 9.35 12.29 12.31
C GLU A 82 10.28 11.30 11.60
N LEU A 83 10.32 11.26 10.28
CA LEU A 83 11.13 10.32 9.52
C LEU A 83 12.25 11.04 8.79
N ASP A 84 13.41 10.40 8.71
CA ASP A 84 14.51 10.86 7.88
C ASP A 84 14.20 10.59 6.40
N LEU A 85 13.38 11.46 5.80
CA LEU A 85 13.00 11.43 4.39
C LEU A 85 13.92 12.33 3.59
N SER A 86 14.52 11.79 2.54
CA SER A 86 15.23 12.62 1.56
C SER A 86 14.28 13.63 0.90
N GLU A 87 14.80 14.79 0.51
CA GLU A 87 14.00 15.84 -0.12
C GLU A 87 13.30 15.35 -1.40
N ASN A 88 13.94 14.47 -2.17
CA ASN A 88 13.37 13.87 -3.38
C ASN A 88 12.22 12.91 -3.05
N GLN A 89 12.36 12.10 -1.99
CA GLN A 89 11.30 11.20 -1.53
C GLN A 89 10.09 12.00 -1.03
N PHE A 90 10.34 13.04 -0.22
CA PHE A 90 9.29 13.91 0.27
C PHE A 90 8.53 14.61 -0.86
N LYS A 91 9.24 15.15 -1.86
CA LYS A 91 8.62 15.73 -3.06
C LYS A 91 7.73 14.74 -3.79
N LYS A 92 8.19 13.50 -4.02
CA LYS A 92 7.37 12.45 -4.68
C LYS A 92 6.08 12.17 -3.90
N LEU A 93 6.18 12.03 -2.58
CA LEU A 93 5.02 11.80 -1.72
C LEU A 93 4.06 13.00 -1.74
N LYS A 94 4.57 14.24 -1.75
CA LYS A 94 3.75 15.46 -1.78
C LYS A 94 2.90 15.59 -3.04
N TYR A 95 3.39 15.10 -4.18
CA TYR A 95 2.65 15.09 -5.45
C TYR A 95 1.80 13.81 -5.64
N ASP A 96 1.87 12.86 -4.71
CA ASP A 96 1.06 11.65 -4.77
C ASP A 96 -0.34 11.90 -4.20
N ASN A 97 -1.29 12.15 -5.10
CA ASN A 97 -2.69 12.45 -4.76
C ASN A 97 -3.42 11.29 -4.07
N ARG A 98 -2.81 10.10 -3.95
CA ARG A 98 -3.41 8.95 -3.28
C ARG A 98 -3.26 9.02 -1.78
N ILE A 99 -2.28 9.77 -1.27
CA ILE A 99 -1.97 9.81 0.15
C ILE A 99 -3.05 10.57 0.93
N THR A 100 -3.45 9.99 2.06
CA THR A 100 -4.36 10.60 3.03
C THR A 100 -3.98 10.15 4.46
N PHE A 101 -4.50 10.85 5.48
CA PHE A 101 -4.11 10.70 6.88
C PHE A 101 -5.28 10.24 7.73
#